data_AF-A0AA86SL43-F1
#
_entry.id   AF-A0AA86SL43-F1
#
_cell.length_a   1.000
_cell.length_b   1.000
_cell.length_c   1.000
_cell.angle_alpha   90.00
_cell.angle_beta   90.00
_cell.angle_gamma   90.00
#
_symmetry.space_group_name_H-M   'P 1'
#
loop_
_entity.id
_entity.type
_entity.pdbx_description
1 polymer ?
#
loop_
_entity_poly.entity_id
_entity_poly.type
_entity_poly.pdbx_seq_one_letter_code
_entity_poly.pdbx_strand_id
1 'polypeptide(L)'
;MQSYRKSQEPEVSKLKEPILDEITSALIGRHGLNFTRQDTSSLWFLCKQEASLLDITDQGCSLFTRPEIELLEWTDDLEMFIMKGYGKSLNYRMGVPLLEDVFQSMEQAIMAEEEGHASGSFEKARLRFAHAETVVPFSCLLGLFLEGSELKKIQKEQPLQQPPMPPQKRKWRGSTVAPFAGNNMLVLYSCPAPDKSTSKHFVQVLHNEHPMPMPGCDGSDFCPFELFKEKIVAPHQKHDYHTVCNPKLEQKPTGGKVFQIFQWLLSPGKGDKYPKDEF
;
A
#
# COMPACT_ATOMS: atom_id res chain seq x y z
N MET A 1 6.83 -3.42 14.42
CA MET A 1 7.24 -3.05 13.05
C MET A 1 8.74 -3.06 12.81
N GLN A 2 9.53 -2.26 13.54
CA GLN A 2 10.97 -2.13 13.27
C GLN A 2 11.74 -3.45 13.42
N SER A 3 11.40 -4.26 14.42
CA SER A 3 11.94 -5.62 14.59
C SER A 3 11.64 -6.53 13.39
N TYR A 4 10.44 -6.43 12.82
CA TYR A 4 10.04 -7.20 11.64
C TYR A 4 10.82 -6.77 10.39
N ARG A 5 11.02 -5.46 10.17
CA ARG A 5 11.86 -4.99 9.05
C ARG A 5 13.29 -5.50 9.20
N LYS A 6 13.89 -5.35 10.38
CA LYS A 6 15.24 -5.86 10.68
C LYS A 6 15.38 -7.37 10.44
N SER A 7 14.33 -8.16 10.64
CA SER A 7 14.40 -9.61 10.38
C SER A 7 14.30 -9.99 8.91
N GLN A 8 13.87 -9.07 8.03
CA GLN A 8 13.76 -9.30 6.58
C GLN A 8 14.97 -8.76 5.79
N GLU A 9 15.68 -7.77 6.34
CA GLU A 9 16.87 -7.17 5.73
C GLU A 9 17.90 -8.20 5.22
N PRO A 10 18.25 -9.29 5.94
CA PRO A 10 19.22 -10.26 5.46
C PRO A 10 18.75 -11.03 4.22
N GLU A 11 17.47 -11.41 4.16
CA GLU A 11 16.90 -12.14 3.02
C GLU A 11 16.86 -11.24 1.77
N VAL A 12 16.46 -9.98 1.94
CA VAL A 12 16.46 -8.99 0.85
C VAL A 12 17.87 -8.72 0.35
N SER A 13 18.84 -8.54 1.26
CA SER A 13 20.25 -8.36 0.91
C SER A 13 20.74 -9.51 0.04
N LYS A 14 20.47 -10.76 0.44
CA LYS A 14 20.88 -11.96 -0.29
C LYS A 14 20.32 -12.03 -1.72
N LEU A 15 19.14 -11.47 -1.97
CA LEU A 15 18.56 -11.40 -3.31
C LEU A 15 19.24 -10.36 -4.21
N LYS A 16 19.76 -9.28 -3.63
CA LYS A 16 20.44 -8.18 -4.34
C LYS A 16 21.92 -8.48 -4.61
N GLU A 17 22.55 -9.27 -3.74
CA GLU A 17 23.99 -9.57 -3.78
C GLU A 17 24.51 -10.03 -5.15
N PRO A 18 23.87 -10.98 -5.87
CA PRO A 18 24.40 -11.43 -7.16
C PRO A 18 24.53 -10.31 -8.19
N ILE A 19 23.56 -9.39 -8.24
CA ILE A 19 23.59 -8.24 -9.16
C ILE A 19 24.67 -7.26 -8.72
N LEU A 20 24.77 -6.97 -7.42
CA LEU A 20 25.79 -6.07 -6.91
C LEU A 20 27.19 -6.63 -7.15
N ASP A 21 27.40 -7.94 -7.00
CA ASP A 21 28.69 -8.59 -7.26
C ASP A 21 29.07 -8.53 -8.75
N GLU A 22 28.10 -8.77 -9.64
CA GLU A 22 28.29 -8.64 -11.10
C GLU A 22 28.73 -7.22 -11.49
N ILE A 23 27.98 -6.21 -11.04
CA ILE A 23 28.26 -4.80 -11.36
C ILE A 23 29.55 -4.32 -10.70
N THR A 24 29.84 -4.75 -9.47
CA THR A 24 31.10 -4.43 -8.79
C THR A 24 32.28 -4.99 -9.59
N SER A 25 32.19 -6.23 -10.07
CA SER A 25 33.22 -6.85 -10.90
C SER A 25 33.43 -6.09 -12.22
N ALA A 26 32.34 -5.63 -12.85
CA ALA A 26 32.40 -4.81 -14.06
C ALA A 26 33.06 -3.45 -13.82
N LEU A 27 32.75 -2.78 -12.69
CA LEU A 27 33.38 -1.52 -12.29
C LEU A 27 34.89 -1.68 -12.05
N ILE A 28 35.29 -2.75 -11.34
CA ILE A 28 36.72 -3.07 -11.13
C ILE A 28 37.42 -3.24 -12.49
N GLY A 29 36.81 -4.00 -13.41
CA GLY A 29 37.35 -4.22 -14.76
C GLY A 29 37.48 -2.94 -15.59
N ARG A 30 36.50 -2.03 -15.51
CA ARG A 30 36.47 -0.77 -16.28
C ARG A 30 37.44 0.28 -15.77
N HIS A 31 37.64 0.37 -14.45
CA HIS A 31 38.38 1.47 -13.82
C HIS A 31 39.72 1.05 -13.19
N GLY A 32 39.97 -0.26 -13.00
CA GLY A 32 41.19 -0.75 -12.35
C GLY A 32 41.29 -0.40 -10.86
N LEU A 33 40.17 -0.02 -10.23
CA LEU A 33 40.07 0.32 -8.81
C LEU A 33 39.47 -0.84 -8.02
N ASN A 34 39.86 -0.99 -6.76
CA ASN A 34 39.36 -2.04 -5.89
C ASN A 34 38.01 -1.64 -5.24
N PHE A 35 36.93 -1.73 -6.01
CA PHE A 35 35.58 -1.47 -5.52
C PHE A 35 35.03 -2.63 -4.70
N THR A 36 34.27 -2.29 -3.66
CA THR A 36 33.43 -3.23 -2.90
C THR A 36 31.96 -3.09 -3.30
N ARG A 37 31.11 -4.04 -2.89
CA ARG A 37 29.65 -3.93 -3.01
C ARG A 37 29.10 -2.65 -2.38
N GLN A 38 29.70 -2.21 -1.28
CA GLN A 38 29.30 -0.99 -0.58
C GLN A 38 29.62 0.26 -1.43
N ASP A 39 30.77 0.27 -2.12
CA ASP A 39 31.13 1.35 -3.03
C ASP A 39 30.15 1.39 -4.20
N THR A 40 29.85 0.26 -4.84
CA THR A 40 28.86 0.16 -5.92
C THR A 40 27.50 0.70 -5.48
N SER A 41 27.02 0.30 -4.30
CA SER A 41 25.76 0.77 -3.73
C SER A 41 25.78 2.28 -3.44
N SER A 42 26.92 2.80 -2.98
CA SER A 42 27.09 4.23 -2.67
C SER A 42 27.17 5.07 -3.94
N LEU A 43 27.84 4.59 -4.99
CA LEU A 43 27.90 5.23 -6.31
C LEU A 43 26.53 5.22 -7.00
N TRP A 44 25.77 4.12 -6.87
CA TRP A 44 24.38 4.07 -7.33
C TRP A 44 23.50 5.08 -6.59
N PHE A 45 23.66 5.18 -5.26
CA PHE A 45 22.96 6.19 -4.48
C PHE A 45 23.33 7.61 -4.91
N LEU A 46 24.63 7.90 -5.11
CA LEU A 46 25.09 9.19 -5.61
C LEU A 46 24.45 9.54 -6.96
N CYS A 47 24.46 8.62 -7.93
CA CYS A 47 23.80 8.79 -9.21
C CYS A 47 22.32 9.19 -9.04
N LYS A 48 21.56 8.47 -8.21
CA LYS A 48 20.15 8.79 -7.95
C LYS A 48 19.97 10.19 -7.36
N GLN A 49 20.83 10.60 -6.44
CA GLN A 49 20.77 11.92 -5.81
C GLN A 49 21.09 13.03 -6.80
N GLU A 50 22.15 12.88 -7.60
CA GLU A 50 22.53 13.83 -8.65
C GLU A 50 21.42 13.99 -9.69
N ALA A 51 20.90 12.86 -10.20
CA ALA A 51 19.83 12.87 -11.19
C ALA A 51 18.55 13.53 -10.65
N SER A 52 18.15 13.19 -9.42
CA SER A 52 16.85 13.64 -8.88
C SER A 52 16.87 15.05 -8.30
N LEU A 53 18.01 15.51 -7.77
CA LEU A 53 18.11 16.82 -7.09
C LEU A 53 18.76 17.89 -7.95
N LEU A 54 19.65 17.50 -8.87
CA LEU A 54 20.47 18.43 -9.64
C LEU A 54 20.23 18.33 -11.15
N ASP A 55 19.42 17.37 -11.61
CA ASP A 55 19.22 17.05 -13.04
C ASP A 55 20.54 16.71 -13.77
N ILE A 56 21.47 16.08 -13.04
CA ILE A 56 22.79 15.67 -13.54
C ILE A 56 22.78 14.15 -13.75
N THR A 57 22.97 13.71 -14.99
CA THR A 57 22.94 12.29 -15.38
C THR A 57 24.22 11.81 -16.07
N ASP A 58 25.20 12.69 -16.23
CA ASP A 58 26.48 12.43 -16.92
C ASP A 58 27.69 12.35 -15.95
N GLN A 59 27.46 12.41 -14.64
CA GLN A 59 28.48 12.26 -13.60
C GLN A 59 28.42 10.87 -12.96
N GLY A 60 27.90 10.73 -11.73
CA GLY A 60 27.84 9.45 -11.02
C GLY A 60 27.11 8.36 -11.79
N CYS A 61 26.08 8.73 -12.56
CA CYS A 61 25.35 7.79 -13.41
C CYS A 61 26.15 7.28 -14.61
N SER A 62 27.14 8.04 -15.12
CA SER A 62 27.99 7.61 -16.24
C SER A 62 28.93 6.46 -15.89
N LEU A 63 29.09 6.17 -14.59
CA LEU A 63 29.81 5.00 -14.10
C LEU A 63 29.07 3.69 -14.40
N PHE A 64 27.81 3.74 -14.80
CA PHE A 64 27.01 2.57 -15.10
C PHE A 64 26.52 2.60 -16.54
N THR A 65 26.58 1.45 -17.20
CA THR A 65 25.91 1.22 -18.47
C THR A 65 24.40 1.14 -18.24
N ARG A 66 23.62 1.39 -19.30
CA ARG A 66 22.15 1.32 -19.21
C ARG A 66 21.63 -0.03 -18.65
N PRO A 67 22.13 -1.22 -19.07
CA PRO A 67 21.70 -2.48 -18.49
C PRO A 67 22.02 -2.60 -16.98
N GLU A 68 23.18 -2.10 -16.54
CA GLU A 68 23.55 -2.09 -15.13
C GLU A 68 22.61 -1.17 -14.33
N ILE A 69 22.23 -0.01 -14.87
CA ILE A 69 21.22 0.88 -14.25
C ILE A 69 19.86 0.20 -14.14
N GLU A 70 19.41 -0.50 -15.19
CA GLU A 70 18.12 -1.22 -15.16
C GLU A 70 18.12 -2.31 -14.08
N LEU A 71 19.24 -3.02 -13.90
CA LEU A 71 19.41 -4.00 -12.82
C LEU A 71 19.46 -3.35 -11.44
N LEU A 72 20.20 -2.25 -11.27
CA LEU A 72 20.28 -1.50 -10.01
C LEU A 72 18.91 -0.93 -9.59
N GLU A 73 18.17 -0.34 -10.53
CA GLU A 73 16.78 0.10 -10.30
C GLU A 73 15.91 -1.09 -9.84
N TRP A 74 16.05 -2.25 -10.48
CA TRP A 74 15.31 -3.43 -10.06
C TRP A 74 15.68 -3.90 -8.64
N THR A 75 16.94 -3.77 -8.21
CA THR A 75 17.30 -4.10 -6.81
C THR A 75 16.59 -3.20 -5.80
N ASP A 76 16.37 -1.92 -6.12
CA ASP A 76 15.59 -0.99 -5.30
C ASP A 76 14.10 -1.32 -5.36
N ASP A 77 13.58 -1.66 -6.54
CA ASP A 77 12.18 -2.09 -6.73
C ASP A 77 11.85 -3.31 -5.88
N LEU A 78 12.74 -4.30 -5.88
CA LEU A 78 12.63 -5.54 -5.12
C LEU A 78 12.61 -5.27 -3.62
N GLU A 79 13.56 -4.47 -3.14
CA GLU A 79 13.62 -4.07 -1.73
C GLU A 79 12.35 -3.34 -1.30
N MET A 80 11.91 -2.35 -2.08
CA MET A 80 10.69 -1.60 -1.79
C MET A 80 9.46 -2.51 -1.77
N PHE A 81 9.36 -3.43 -2.74
CA PHE A 81 8.26 -4.40 -2.83
C PHE A 81 8.18 -5.28 -1.58
N ILE A 82 9.31 -5.85 -1.15
CA ILE A 82 9.35 -6.78 -0.01
C ILE A 82 9.14 -6.05 1.31
N MET A 83 9.79 -4.90 1.48
CA MET A 83 9.90 -4.22 2.79
C MET A 83 8.76 -3.24 3.07
N LYS A 84 8.10 -2.73 2.02
CA LYS A 84 7.11 -1.63 2.13
C LYS A 84 5.85 -1.86 1.28
N GLY A 85 5.96 -2.64 0.21
CA GLY A 85 4.88 -2.90 -0.74
C GLY A 85 4.18 -4.23 -0.55
N TYR A 86 3.80 -4.85 -1.67
CA TYR A 86 2.99 -6.07 -1.73
C TYR A 86 3.69 -7.38 -1.31
N GLY A 87 4.94 -7.33 -0.88
CA GLY A 87 5.67 -8.51 -0.44
C GLY A 87 5.01 -9.25 0.73
N LYS A 88 4.43 -8.53 1.70
CA LYS A 88 3.55 -9.10 2.74
C LYS A 88 2.43 -8.13 3.11
N SER A 89 1.30 -8.69 3.51
CA SER A 89 0.11 -7.91 3.89
C SER A 89 0.33 -6.97 5.07
N LEU A 90 1.20 -7.37 6.01
CA LEU A 90 1.63 -6.54 7.13
C LEU A 90 2.11 -5.14 6.69
N ASN A 91 2.77 -5.03 5.54
CA ASN A 91 3.30 -3.76 5.06
C ASN A 91 2.21 -2.74 4.79
N TYR A 92 1.13 -3.14 4.12
CA TYR A 92 0.03 -2.23 3.78
C TYR A 92 -1.08 -2.18 4.84
N ARG A 93 -1.22 -3.22 5.69
CA ARG A 93 -2.11 -3.17 6.87
C ARG A 93 -1.80 -2.00 7.81
N MET A 94 -0.54 -1.57 7.88
CA MET A 94 -0.17 -0.38 8.65
C MET A 94 -0.88 0.90 8.19
N GLY A 95 -1.25 0.98 6.91
CA GLY A 95 -1.91 2.15 6.33
C GLY A 95 -3.42 2.17 6.52
N VAL A 96 -4.02 1.12 7.11
CA VAL A 96 -5.48 1.01 7.24
C VAL A 96 -6.10 2.20 7.98
N PRO A 97 -5.53 2.72 9.10
CA PRO A 97 -6.08 3.92 9.74
C PRO A 97 -6.12 5.14 8.82
N LEU A 98 -5.15 5.28 7.90
CA LEU A 98 -5.17 6.37 6.92
C LEU A 98 -6.26 6.16 5.87
N LEU A 99 -6.47 4.93 5.39
CA LEU A 99 -7.55 4.61 4.45
C LEU A 99 -8.93 4.85 5.09
N GLU A 100 -9.11 4.44 6.34
CA GLU A 100 -10.34 4.66 7.10
C GLU A 100 -10.62 6.14 7.29
N ASP A 101 -9.61 6.94 7.67
CA ASP A 101 -9.77 8.38 7.82
C ASP A 101 -10.14 9.06 6.49
N VAL A 102 -9.49 8.69 5.38
CA VAL A 102 -9.81 9.23 4.06
C VAL A 102 -11.25 8.88 3.66
N PHE A 103 -11.67 7.63 3.86
CA PHE A 103 -13.03 7.18 3.59
C PHE A 103 -14.06 7.94 4.46
N GLN A 104 -13.80 8.09 5.76
CA GLN A 104 -14.68 8.82 6.67
C GLN A 104 -14.79 10.31 6.33
N SER A 105 -13.69 10.95 5.93
CA SER A 105 -13.70 12.35 5.47
C SER A 105 -14.59 12.52 4.23
N MET A 106 -14.54 11.58 3.29
CA MET A 106 -15.45 11.58 2.13
C MET A 106 -16.91 11.34 2.53
N GLU A 107 -17.18 10.37 3.40
CA GLU A 107 -18.55 10.07 3.89
C GLU A 107 -19.16 11.29 4.60
N GLN A 108 -18.38 11.98 5.44
CA GLN A 108 -18.79 13.23 6.09
C GLN A 108 -19.08 14.35 5.09
N ALA A 109 -18.28 14.47 4.02
CA ALA A 109 -18.51 15.46 2.97
C ALA A 109 -19.79 15.17 2.17
N ILE A 110 -20.09 13.90 1.90
CA ILE A 110 -21.35 13.45 1.27
C ILE A 110 -22.54 13.80 2.17
N MET A 111 -22.48 13.41 3.45
CA MET A 111 -23.55 13.70 4.41
C MET A 111 -23.83 15.21 4.53
N ALA A 112 -22.78 16.03 4.63
CA ALA A 112 -22.94 17.48 4.70
C ALA A 112 -23.59 18.08 3.44
N GLU A 113 -23.27 17.55 2.25
CA GLU A 113 -23.93 17.94 1.00
C GLU A 113 -25.42 17.54 1.00
N GLU A 114 -25.74 16.31 1.39
CA GLU A 114 -27.11 15.78 1.41
C GLU A 114 -28.00 16.48 2.46
N GLU A 115 -27.44 16.87 3.60
CA GLU A 115 -28.10 17.65 4.66
C GLU A 115 -28.23 19.14 4.32
N GLY A 116 -27.66 19.60 3.19
CA GLY A 116 -27.76 20.98 2.75
C GLY A 116 -26.92 21.95 3.58
N HIS A 117 -25.81 21.50 4.15
CA HIS A 117 -24.88 22.36 4.87
C HIS A 117 -24.34 23.47 3.96
N ALA A 118 -24.13 24.66 4.53
CA ALA A 118 -23.63 25.80 3.78
C ALA A 118 -22.24 25.53 3.18
N SER A 119 -21.98 26.04 1.98
CA SER A 119 -20.64 25.93 1.39
C SER A 119 -19.59 26.54 2.32
N GLY A 120 -18.53 25.78 2.62
CA GLY A 120 -17.47 26.18 3.54
C GLY A 120 -17.71 25.82 5.02
N SER A 121 -18.87 25.22 5.37
CA SER A 121 -19.13 24.76 6.75
C SER A 121 -18.68 23.33 7.03
N PHE A 122 -18.04 22.66 6.06
CA PHE A 122 -17.48 21.32 6.19
C PHE A 122 -16.14 21.23 5.46
N GLU A 123 -15.31 20.26 5.84
CA GLU A 123 -13.98 20.07 5.27
C GLU A 123 -14.06 19.75 3.78
N LYS A 124 -13.31 20.50 2.97
CA LYS A 124 -13.22 20.32 1.50
C LYS A 124 -11.90 19.74 1.02
N ALA A 125 -10.86 19.85 1.84
CA ALA A 125 -9.53 19.36 1.53
C ALA A 125 -8.80 19.01 2.81
N ARG A 126 -8.07 17.89 2.79
CA ARG A 126 -7.20 17.45 3.87
C ARG A 126 -5.84 17.07 3.30
N LEU A 127 -4.82 17.88 3.60
CA LEU A 127 -3.47 17.69 3.09
C LEU A 127 -2.60 16.99 4.14
N ARG A 128 -1.90 15.93 3.73
CA ARG A 128 -1.02 15.16 4.60
C ARG A 128 0.35 15.00 3.98
N PHE A 129 1.37 15.16 4.82
CA PHE A 129 2.76 15.01 4.43
C PHE A 129 3.37 13.90 5.26
N ALA A 130 4.01 12.95 4.59
CA ALA A 130 4.59 11.78 5.21
C ALA A 130 5.80 11.29 4.40
N HIS A 131 6.42 10.21 4.86
CA HIS A 131 7.52 9.57 4.16
C HIS A 131 7.03 8.52 3.15
N ALA A 132 7.94 8.03 2.31
CA ALA A 132 7.66 6.94 1.37
C ALA A 132 7.12 5.68 2.09
N GLU A 133 7.54 5.46 3.34
CA GLU A 133 7.06 4.39 4.22
C GLU A 133 5.57 4.49 4.58
N THR A 134 4.90 5.60 4.28
CA THR A 134 3.44 5.78 4.39
C THR A 134 2.79 5.77 3.01
N VAL A 135 3.39 6.46 2.04
CA VAL A 135 2.85 6.58 0.66
C VAL A 135 2.79 5.22 -0.04
N VAL A 136 3.83 4.38 0.11
CA VAL A 136 3.89 3.06 -0.54
C VAL A 136 2.80 2.11 0.02
N PRO A 137 2.68 1.90 1.36
CA PRO A 137 1.55 1.16 1.94
C PRO A 137 0.17 1.66 1.52
N PHE A 138 -0.03 2.98 1.49
CA PHE A 138 -1.31 3.55 1.11
C PHE A 138 -1.65 3.29 -0.36
N SER A 139 -0.68 3.46 -1.27
CA SER A 139 -0.82 3.09 -2.69
C SER A 139 -1.17 1.60 -2.83
N CYS A 140 -0.60 0.75 -1.98
CA CYS A 140 -0.90 -0.68 -1.98
C CYS A 140 -2.35 -0.97 -1.57
N LEU A 141 -2.86 -0.30 -0.54
CA LEU A 141 -4.26 -0.41 -0.08
C LEU A 141 -5.26 0.01 -1.15
N LEU A 142 -4.93 1.02 -1.96
CA LEU A 142 -5.73 1.44 -3.11
C LEU A 142 -5.70 0.44 -4.28
N GLY A 143 -4.86 -0.59 -4.20
CA GLY A 143 -4.70 -1.59 -5.25
C GLY A 143 -3.96 -1.07 -6.49
N LEU A 144 -3.16 -0.02 -6.36
CA LEU A 144 -2.39 0.53 -7.48
C LEU A 144 -1.23 -0.39 -7.88
N PHE A 145 -0.77 -0.32 -9.13
CA PHE A 145 0.36 -1.10 -9.64
C PHE A 145 0.19 -2.62 -9.59
N LEU A 146 -1.06 -3.11 -9.56
CA LEU A 146 -1.39 -4.53 -9.63
C LEU A 146 -1.48 -5.06 -11.07
N GLU A 147 -1.21 -6.35 -11.22
CA GLU A 147 -1.66 -7.15 -12.35
C GLU A 147 -3.10 -7.64 -12.16
N GLY A 148 -3.85 -7.82 -13.25
CA GLY A 148 -5.32 -7.93 -13.19
C GLY A 148 -5.86 -9.01 -12.23
N SER A 149 -5.19 -10.16 -12.13
CA SER A 149 -5.61 -11.24 -11.21
C SER A 149 -5.23 -11.03 -9.73
N GLU A 150 -4.42 -10.02 -9.42
CA GLU A 150 -3.78 -9.85 -8.11
C GLU A 150 -4.66 -9.15 -7.09
N LEU A 151 -5.66 -8.37 -7.51
CA LEU A 151 -6.59 -7.69 -6.59
C LEU A 151 -7.23 -8.69 -5.61
N LYS A 152 -7.65 -9.86 -6.10
CA LYS A 152 -8.25 -10.91 -5.27
C LYS A 152 -7.27 -11.46 -4.22
N LYS A 153 -5.97 -11.47 -4.52
CA LYS A 153 -4.92 -11.89 -3.57
C LYS A 153 -4.78 -10.85 -2.47
N ILE A 154 -4.74 -9.56 -2.82
CA ILE A 154 -4.65 -8.45 -1.86
C ILE A 154 -5.89 -8.37 -0.95
N GLN A 155 -7.09 -8.54 -1.49
CA GLN A 155 -8.35 -8.61 -0.71
C GLN A 155 -8.41 -9.80 0.26
N LYS A 156 -7.61 -10.85 -0.02
CA LYS A 156 -7.41 -12.02 0.85
C LYS A 156 -6.09 -11.95 1.63
N GLU A 157 -5.39 -10.83 1.54
CA GLU A 157 -4.13 -10.54 2.23
C GLU A 157 -3.01 -11.56 1.97
N GLN A 158 -3.01 -12.10 0.76
CA GLN A 158 -1.98 -13.01 0.28
C GLN A 158 -0.82 -12.23 -0.31
N PRO A 159 0.44 -12.66 -0.07
CA PRO A 159 1.61 -12.03 -0.66
C PRO A 159 1.59 -12.17 -2.19
N LEU A 160 2.13 -11.17 -2.88
CA LEU A 160 2.33 -11.22 -4.32
C LEU A 160 3.72 -11.75 -4.68
N GLN A 161 3.87 -12.16 -5.94
CA GLN A 161 5.17 -12.58 -6.46
C GLN A 161 6.05 -11.34 -6.66
N GLN A 162 7.35 -11.52 -6.44
CA GLN A 162 8.34 -10.46 -6.65
C GLN A 162 8.29 -9.95 -8.10
N PRO A 163 8.57 -8.66 -8.33
CA PRO A 163 8.58 -8.10 -9.67
C PRO A 163 9.62 -8.83 -10.54
N PRO A 164 9.30 -9.16 -11.80
CA PRO A 164 10.23 -9.85 -12.67
C PRO A 164 11.46 -8.96 -12.95
N MET A 165 12.61 -9.61 -13.08
CA MET A 165 13.90 -8.94 -13.31
C MET A 165 14.00 -8.44 -14.77
N PRO A 166 14.71 -7.34 -15.06
CA PRO A 166 15.03 -6.96 -16.44
C PRO A 166 15.69 -8.11 -17.22
N PRO A 167 15.42 -8.25 -18.53
CA PRO A 167 14.67 -7.34 -19.39
C PRO A 167 13.14 -7.54 -19.38
N GLN A 168 12.60 -8.39 -18.49
CA GLN A 168 11.15 -8.57 -18.42
C GLN A 168 10.46 -7.29 -17.94
N LYS A 169 9.31 -6.98 -18.55
CA LYS A 169 8.49 -5.83 -18.14
C LYS A 169 7.87 -6.08 -16.77
N ARG A 170 7.79 -5.03 -15.96
CA ARG A 170 7.19 -5.04 -14.62
C ARG A 170 6.34 -3.79 -14.42
N LYS A 171 5.20 -3.94 -13.73
CA LYS A 171 4.35 -2.81 -13.30
C LYS A 171 4.88 -2.11 -12.06
N TRP A 172 5.41 -2.89 -11.11
CA TRP A 172 5.99 -2.35 -9.89
C TRP A 172 7.36 -1.75 -10.18
N ARG A 173 7.45 -0.43 -10.08
CA ARG A 173 8.69 0.36 -10.18
C ARG A 173 8.71 1.38 -9.05
N GLY A 174 9.66 1.29 -8.14
CA GLY A 174 9.78 2.20 -7.00
C GLY A 174 9.94 3.66 -7.42
N SER A 175 10.62 3.90 -8.55
CA SER A 175 10.73 5.21 -9.21
C SER A 175 9.37 5.80 -9.65
N THR A 176 8.36 4.95 -9.90
CA THR A 176 6.98 5.38 -10.19
C THR A 176 6.13 5.42 -8.93
N VAL A 177 6.25 4.44 -8.02
CA VAL A 177 5.39 4.29 -6.83
C VAL A 177 5.67 5.36 -5.78
N ALA A 178 6.93 5.75 -5.57
CA ALA A 178 7.30 6.74 -4.57
C ALA A 178 8.60 7.48 -4.96
N PRO A 179 8.58 8.28 -6.04
CA PRO A 179 9.67 9.23 -6.30
C PRO A 179 9.76 10.31 -5.21
N PHE A 180 10.79 11.16 -5.26
CA PHE A 180 10.77 12.38 -4.46
C PHE A 180 9.52 13.20 -4.78
N ALA A 181 8.86 13.72 -3.74
CA ALA A 181 7.55 14.39 -3.82
C ALA A 181 6.39 13.53 -4.35
N GLY A 182 6.55 12.20 -4.44
CA GLY A 182 5.49 11.29 -4.84
C GLY A 182 4.27 11.34 -3.91
N ASN A 183 3.07 11.29 -4.48
CA ASN A 183 1.82 11.51 -3.75
C ASN A 183 0.63 10.72 -4.30
N ASN A 184 -0.41 10.58 -3.47
CA ASN A 184 -1.73 10.11 -3.88
C ASN A 184 -2.76 11.18 -3.50
N MET A 185 -3.48 11.69 -4.49
CA MET A 185 -4.63 12.56 -4.31
C MET A 185 -5.90 11.75 -4.58
N LEU A 186 -6.85 11.77 -3.65
CA LEU A 186 -8.17 11.19 -3.87
C LEU A 186 -9.20 12.31 -3.92
N VAL A 187 -9.93 12.39 -5.03
CA VAL A 187 -10.92 13.43 -5.29
C VAL A 187 -12.30 12.81 -5.26
N LEU A 188 -13.17 13.36 -4.41
CA LEU A 188 -14.58 13.04 -4.37
C LEU A 188 -15.34 13.99 -5.30
N TYR A 189 -15.98 13.43 -6.31
CA TYR A 189 -16.87 14.12 -7.22
C TYR A 189 -18.34 13.89 -6.82
N SER A 190 -19.14 14.95 -6.90
CA SER A 190 -20.59 14.89 -6.89
C SER A 190 -21.08 15.21 -8.31
N CYS A 191 -21.74 14.24 -8.94
CA CYS A 191 -22.23 14.35 -10.31
C CYS A 191 -23.76 14.39 -10.28
N PRO A 192 -24.40 15.38 -10.93
CA PRO A 192 -25.85 15.35 -11.12
C PRO A 192 -26.18 14.16 -12.02
N ALA A 193 -26.71 13.09 -11.42
CA ALA A 193 -27.02 11.86 -12.14
C ALA A 193 -28.05 12.15 -13.25
N PRO A 194 -27.78 11.85 -14.53
CA PRO A 194 -28.86 11.62 -15.48
C PRO A 194 -29.62 10.36 -15.03
N ASP A 195 -30.93 10.26 -15.33
CA ASP A 195 -31.91 9.23 -14.91
C ASP A 195 -31.50 7.74 -15.02
N LYS A 196 -30.28 7.44 -15.51
CA LYS A 196 -29.72 6.09 -15.69
C LYS A 196 -28.45 5.81 -14.86
N SER A 197 -27.87 6.78 -14.16
CA SER A 197 -26.75 6.53 -13.25
C SER A 197 -27.27 6.09 -11.88
N THR A 198 -26.80 4.95 -11.39
CA THR A 198 -27.10 4.44 -10.04
C THR A 198 -26.31 5.14 -8.93
N SER A 199 -25.29 5.94 -9.28
CA SER A 199 -24.36 6.55 -8.31
C SER A 199 -24.23 8.05 -8.54
N LYS A 200 -24.36 8.83 -7.46
CA LYS A 200 -24.20 10.30 -7.45
C LYS A 200 -22.76 10.73 -7.16
N HIS A 201 -22.02 9.92 -6.41
CA HIS A 201 -20.68 10.24 -5.94
C HIS A 201 -19.64 9.28 -6.50
N PHE A 202 -18.48 9.83 -6.89
CA PHE A 202 -17.38 9.09 -7.48
C PHE A 202 -16.05 9.48 -6.85
N VAL A 203 -15.16 8.50 -6.66
CA VAL A 203 -13.79 8.69 -6.20
C VAL A 203 -12.85 8.53 -7.40
N GLN A 204 -11.99 9.51 -7.62
CA GLN A 204 -10.86 9.42 -8.54
C GLN A 204 -9.56 9.41 -7.74
N VAL A 205 -8.62 8.54 -8.12
CA VAL A 205 -7.26 8.54 -7.59
C VAL A 205 -6.35 9.18 -8.63
N LEU A 206 -5.58 10.19 -8.22
CA LEU A 206 -4.43 10.68 -8.97
C LEU A 206 -3.17 10.28 -8.21
N HIS A 207 -2.30 9.50 -8.86
CA HIS A 207 -1.00 9.14 -8.32
C HIS A 207 0.07 9.95 -9.05
N ASN A 208 0.87 10.73 -8.32
CA ASN A 208 1.79 11.71 -8.89
C ASN A 208 1.09 12.56 -9.98
N GLU A 209 -0.07 13.13 -9.62
CA GLU A 209 -0.87 14.03 -10.48
C GLU A 209 -1.46 13.37 -11.75
N HIS A 210 -1.27 12.06 -11.95
CA HIS A 210 -1.83 11.32 -13.08
C HIS A 210 -3.04 10.48 -12.64
N PRO A 211 -4.19 10.56 -13.33
CA PRO A 211 -5.33 9.68 -13.08
C PRO A 211 -4.92 8.21 -13.16
N MET A 212 -5.30 7.44 -12.14
CA MET A 212 -5.00 6.01 -12.05
C MET A 212 -6.29 5.19 -12.07
N PRO A 213 -6.46 4.31 -13.06
CA PRO A 213 -7.58 3.39 -13.08
C PRO A 213 -7.49 2.41 -11.90
N MET A 214 -8.55 2.31 -11.10
CA MET A 214 -8.55 1.46 -9.92
C MET A 214 -8.99 0.03 -10.26
N PRO A 215 -8.16 -1.00 -9.99
CA PRO A 215 -8.55 -2.38 -10.27
C PRO A 215 -9.80 -2.83 -9.51
N GLY A 216 -10.05 -2.30 -8.31
CA GLY A 216 -11.28 -2.59 -7.55
C GLY A 216 -12.55 -1.96 -8.13
N CYS A 217 -12.41 -1.14 -9.16
CA CYS A 217 -13.50 -0.41 -9.81
C CYS A 217 -13.54 -0.73 -11.31
N ASP A 218 -13.29 -2.00 -11.66
CA ASP A 218 -13.24 -2.52 -13.03
C ASP A 218 -12.25 -1.78 -13.95
N GLY A 219 -11.21 -1.18 -13.38
CA GLY A 219 -10.23 -0.39 -14.13
C GLY A 219 -10.78 0.94 -14.65
N SER A 220 -11.78 1.51 -13.99
CA SER A 220 -12.27 2.87 -14.23
C SER A 220 -11.42 3.90 -13.48
N ASP A 221 -11.23 5.07 -14.08
CA ASP A 221 -10.65 6.27 -13.42
C ASP A 221 -11.61 6.88 -12.39
N PHE A 222 -12.92 6.74 -12.63
CA PHE A 222 -13.97 7.22 -11.74
C PHE A 222 -14.68 6.03 -11.12
N CYS A 223 -14.45 5.79 -9.84
CA CYS A 223 -15.06 4.70 -9.11
C CYS A 223 -16.30 5.17 -8.36
N PRO A 224 -17.47 4.54 -8.54
CA PRO A 224 -18.61 4.80 -7.67
C PRO A 224 -18.23 4.69 -6.19
N PHE A 225 -18.66 5.65 -5.37
CA PHE A 225 -18.27 5.70 -3.96
C PHE A 225 -18.60 4.41 -3.20
N GLU A 226 -19.76 3.82 -3.44
CA GLU A 226 -20.14 2.53 -2.85
C GLU A 226 -19.26 1.37 -3.32
N LEU A 227 -18.82 1.38 -4.58
CA LEU A 227 -17.90 0.34 -5.07
C LEU A 227 -16.51 0.50 -4.46
N PHE A 228 -16.05 1.74 -4.26
CA PHE A 228 -14.81 2.03 -3.53
C PHE A 228 -14.89 1.50 -2.09
N LYS A 229 -16.01 1.76 -1.39
CA LYS A 229 -16.28 1.21 -0.05
C LYS A 229 -16.22 -0.31 -0.03
N GLU A 230 -16.92 -0.98 -0.93
CA GLU A 230 -17.03 -2.45 -0.93
C GLU A 230 -15.76 -3.17 -1.38
N LYS A 231 -15.04 -2.64 -2.37
CA LYS A 231 -13.94 -3.35 -3.06
C LYS A 231 -12.56 -2.91 -2.63
N ILE A 232 -12.41 -1.70 -2.12
CA ILE A 232 -11.13 -1.14 -1.66
C ILE A 232 -11.10 -1.07 -0.14
N VAL A 233 -12.08 -0.44 0.50
CA VAL A 233 -12.05 -0.18 1.96
C VAL A 233 -12.38 -1.43 2.78
N ALA A 234 -13.57 -2.00 2.59
CA ALA A 234 -14.10 -3.10 3.40
C ALA A 234 -13.19 -4.35 3.45
N PRO A 235 -12.50 -4.77 2.37
CA PRO A 235 -11.61 -5.94 2.42
C PRO A 235 -10.46 -5.81 3.43
N HIS A 236 -10.05 -4.58 3.76
CA HIS A 236 -8.95 -4.29 4.68
C HIS A 236 -9.40 -4.09 6.14
N GLN A 237 -10.70 -3.88 6.40
CA GLN A 237 -11.27 -3.66 7.74
C GLN A 237 -11.46 -4.95 8.55
N LYS A 238 -10.91 -6.08 8.10
CA LYS A 238 -11.02 -7.38 8.79
C LYS A 238 -10.18 -7.46 10.07
N HIS A 239 -9.18 -6.60 10.21
CA HIS A 239 -8.19 -6.65 11.27
C HIS A 239 -8.07 -5.29 11.96
N ASP A 240 -8.04 -5.29 13.29
CA ASP A 240 -7.81 -4.08 14.08
C ASP A 240 -6.32 -3.69 14.01
N TYR A 241 -6.03 -2.43 13.67
CA TYR A 241 -4.67 -1.91 13.62
C TYR A 241 -3.89 -2.13 14.92
N HIS A 242 -4.55 -2.10 16.09
CA HIS A 242 -3.85 -2.36 17.35
C HIS A 242 -3.32 -3.80 17.46
N THR A 243 -3.93 -4.75 16.76
CA THR A 243 -3.46 -6.14 16.69
C THR A 243 -2.20 -6.31 15.83
N VAL A 244 -1.98 -5.41 14.86
CA VAL A 244 -0.77 -5.38 14.01
C VAL A 244 0.49 -5.19 14.86
N CYS A 245 0.39 -4.40 15.92
CA CYS A 245 1.50 -4.12 16.83
C CYS A 245 1.63 -5.15 17.96
N ASN A 246 0.67 -6.07 18.12
CA ASN A 246 0.66 -7.07 19.17
C ASN A 246 0.25 -8.47 18.63
N PRO A 247 1.19 -9.22 18.02
CA PRO A 247 0.90 -10.50 17.35
C PRO A 247 0.35 -11.59 18.29
N LYS A 248 0.41 -11.40 19.61
CA LYS A 248 -0.18 -12.32 20.59
C LYS A 248 -1.72 -12.25 20.61
N LEU A 249 -2.34 -11.20 20.05
CA LEU A 249 -3.79 -11.02 20.02
C LEU A 249 -4.47 -11.62 18.77
N GLU A 250 -3.74 -11.87 17.67
CA GLU A 250 -4.30 -12.46 16.44
C GLU A 250 -4.67 -13.95 16.58
N GLN A 251 -4.25 -14.64 17.65
CA GLN A 251 -4.43 -16.10 17.82
C GLN A 251 -5.79 -16.55 18.39
N LYS A 252 -6.77 -15.66 18.59
CA LYS A 252 -8.14 -16.09 18.98
C LYS A 252 -9.05 -16.10 17.75
N PRO A 253 -9.39 -17.27 17.17
CA PRO A 253 -10.51 -17.33 16.26
C PRO A 253 -11.79 -17.11 17.06
N THR A 254 -12.52 -16.04 16.76
CA THR A 254 -13.93 -15.92 17.16
C THR A 254 -14.72 -16.99 16.41
N GLY A 255 -14.90 -18.13 17.07
CA GLY A 255 -15.80 -19.20 16.62
C GLY A 255 -17.20 -18.66 16.37
N GLY A 256 -17.77 -19.03 15.22
CA GLY A 256 -19.00 -18.49 14.67
C GLY A 256 -20.20 -18.60 15.62
N LYS A 257 -21.00 -17.52 15.64
CA LYS A 257 -22.42 -17.61 15.90
C LYS A 257 -23.08 -18.14 14.63
N VAL A 258 -23.85 -19.23 14.72
CA VAL A 258 -25.09 -19.51 13.95
C VAL A 258 -25.59 -20.92 14.32
N PHE A 259 -26.84 -20.95 14.84
CA PHE A 259 -27.80 -22.05 14.98
C PHE A 259 -27.64 -23.11 16.09
N GLN A 260 -28.46 -22.96 17.14
CA GLN A 260 -29.34 -24.04 17.58
C GLN A 260 -30.76 -23.50 17.77
N ILE A 261 -31.65 -23.87 16.84
CA ILE A 261 -33.11 -23.90 17.05
C ILE A 261 -33.46 -25.36 17.37
N PHE A 262 -34.42 -25.54 18.27
CA PHE A 262 -35.04 -26.78 18.79
C PHE A 262 -34.37 -27.44 20.00
N GLN A 263 -34.85 -27.05 21.19
CA GLN A 263 -35.53 -27.98 22.11
C GLN A 263 -36.38 -27.19 23.11
N TRP A 264 -37.63 -26.92 22.73
CA TRP A 264 -38.72 -26.86 23.69
C TRP A 264 -38.95 -28.29 24.17
N LEU A 265 -38.73 -28.54 25.46
CA LEU A 265 -39.56 -29.38 26.35
C LEU A 265 -38.82 -29.50 27.69
N LEU A 266 -39.57 -29.22 28.76
CA LEU A 266 -39.27 -29.46 30.19
C LEU A 266 -38.55 -28.34 30.95
N SER A 267 -39.34 -27.43 31.55
CA SER A 267 -39.00 -26.88 32.87
C SER A 267 -39.14 -27.99 33.93
N PRO A 268 -38.35 -27.96 35.01
CA PRO A 268 -38.83 -27.27 36.21
C PRO A 268 -37.77 -26.43 36.92
N GLY A 269 -38.23 -25.37 37.58
CA GLY A 269 -37.40 -24.33 38.17
C GLY A 269 -36.66 -24.70 39.45
N LYS A 270 -35.78 -23.78 39.86
CA LYS A 270 -35.58 -23.26 41.23
C LYS A 270 -34.31 -22.40 41.27
N GLY A 271 -34.40 -21.27 41.96
CA GLY A 271 -33.33 -20.81 42.85
C GLY A 271 -32.55 -19.60 42.39
N ASP A 272 -32.86 -18.48 43.02
CA ASP A 272 -32.04 -17.27 43.10
C ASP A 272 -30.58 -17.56 43.47
N LYS A 273 -29.65 -16.72 42.95
CA LYS A 273 -28.62 -16.02 43.74
C LYS A 273 -27.75 -15.13 42.84
N TYR A 274 -27.82 -13.81 43.07
CA TYR A 274 -26.74 -12.86 42.80
C TYR A 274 -25.51 -13.15 43.69
N PRO A 275 -24.30 -12.83 43.23
CA PRO A 275 -23.58 -11.66 43.78
C PRO A 275 -22.90 -10.82 42.66
N LYS A 276 -23.05 -9.49 42.68
CA LYS A 276 -22.19 -8.45 43.30
C LYS A 276 -20.86 -8.20 42.57
N ASP A 277 -20.84 -7.02 41.97
CA ASP A 277 -19.76 -6.02 41.81
C ASP A 277 -18.40 -6.32 42.44
N GLU A 278 -17.35 -5.98 41.70
CA GLU A 278 -16.22 -5.20 42.23
C GLU A 278 -15.45 -4.52 41.07
N PHE A 279 -15.46 -3.18 41.12
CA PHE A 279 -14.61 -2.14 40.52
C PHE A 279 -13.84 -2.39 39.21
#